data_AF-A0A1G0YB99-F1
#
_entry.id   AF-A0A1G0YB99-F1
#
_cell.length_a   1.000
_cell.length_b   1.000
_cell.length_c   1.000
_cell.angle_alpha   90.00
_cell.angle_beta   90.00
_cell.angle_gamma   90.00
#
_symmetry.space_group_name_H-M   'P 1'
#
loop_
_entity.id
_entity.type
_entity.pdbx_description
1 polymer ?
#
loop_
_entity_poly.entity_id
_entity_poly.type
_entity_poly.pdbx_seq_one_letter_code
_entity_poly.pdbx_strand_id
1 'polypeptide(L)'
;MIEEEKKMSLWEHLEELRWTLFKLLLIFLAFTGYSLYHVDDAIGMLSLPLFIDTLSKHPITLTQTGPFDAVMIKMKVGILGGIALSLPLLILIIWDFIAPGLKINERKAFWWMYSSITILFTLGIIAGYAALFLVLPVLTSFGVQGAENLWRLRDYIDFVFMWLLGAGFIFELPLVIVIIVRLGLIQLKTIKKARPYSVIGAFILAAVITPSPDAVTQIVVALPMILLYELGILAASLQKPKNSDRLST
;
A
#
# COMPACT_ATOMS: atom_id res chain seq x y z
N MET A 1 28.29 -20.90 -20.56
CA MET A 1 27.27 -21.24 -21.56
C MET A 1 26.43 -20.00 -21.76
N ILE A 2 26.46 -19.46 -22.96
CA ILE A 2 25.71 -18.28 -23.37
C ILE A 2 24.24 -18.72 -23.39
N GLU A 3 23.40 -18.16 -22.52
CA GLU A 3 21.94 -18.33 -22.60
C GLU A 3 21.53 -17.85 -23.99
N GLU A 4 21.20 -18.81 -24.87
CA GLU A 4 20.52 -18.53 -26.13
C GLU A 4 19.24 -17.76 -25.78
N GLU A 5 19.07 -16.56 -26.35
CA GLU A 5 17.78 -15.89 -26.42
C GLU A 5 16.79 -16.84 -27.10
N LYS A 6 16.08 -17.64 -26.30
CA LYS A 6 14.95 -18.43 -26.76
C LYS A 6 13.86 -17.44 -27.16
N LYS A 7 13.90 -16.98 -28.42
CA LYS A 7 12.83 -16.20 -29.03
C LYS A 7 11.59 -17.08 -29.06
N MET A 8 10.76 -16.94 -28.03
CA MET A 8 9.50 -17.66 -27.94
C MET A 8 8.58 -17.22 -29.07
N SER A 9 7.86 -18.19 -29.63
CA SER A 9 6.77 -17.92 -30.56
C SER A 9 5.63 -17.22 -29.82
N LEU A 10 4.84 -16.36 -30.51
CA LEU A 10 3.65 -15.72 -29.91
C LEU A 10 2.69 -16.75 -29.30
N TRP A 11 2.60 -17.93 -29.91
CA TRP A 11 1.81 -19.05 -29.40
C TRP A 11 2.33 -19.59 -28.07
N GLU A 12 3.66 -19.69 -27.92
CA GLU A 12 4.28 -20.12 -26.66
C GLU A 12 4.08 -19.08 -25.56
N HIS A 13 4.12 -17.79 -25.90
CA HIS A 13 3.87 -16.72 -24.94
C HIS A 13 2.40 -16.66 -24.49
N LEU A 14 1.43 -16.92 -25.38
CA LEU A 14 0.01 -17.04 -25.02
C LEU A 14 -0.26 -18.27 -24.14
N GLU A 15 0.41 -19.39 -24.43
CA GLU A 15 0.36 -20.60 -23.61
C GLU A 15 0.90 -20.35 -22.20
N GLU A 16 2.03 -19.63 -22.10
CA GLU A 16 2.62 -19.21 -20.83
C GLU A 16 1.72 -18.26 -20.05
N LEU A 17 1.04 -17.33 -20.72
CA LEU A 17 0.07 -16.42 -20.10
C LEU A 17 -1.07 -17.20 -19.44
N ARG A 18 -1.62 -18.21 -20.11
CA ARG A 18 -2.70 -19.05 -19.56
C ARG A 18 -2.28 -19.73 -18.26
N TRP A 19 -1.10 -20.34 -18.26
CA TRP A 19 -0.55 -20.99 -17.07
C TRP A 19 -0.22 -20.00 -15.96
N THR A 20 0.27 -18.82 -16.32
CA THR A 20 0.54 -17.72 -15.38
C THR A 20 -0.75 -17.26 -14.71
N LEU A 21 -1.81 -17.01 -15.48
CA LEU A 21 -3.13 -16.65 -14.95
C LEU A 21 -3.69 -17.73 -14.02
N PHE A 22 -3.55 -19.01 -14.37
CA PHE A 22 -3.99 -20.10 -13.51
C PHE A 22 -3.22 -20.15 -12.18
N LYS A 23 -1.89 -19.96 -12.21
CA LYS A 23 -1.07 -19.87 -10.98
C LYS A 23 -1.47 -18.66 -10.13
N LEU A 24 -1.67 -17.49 -10.74
CA LEU A 24 -2.11 -16.28 -10.04
C LEU A 24 -3.45 -16.52 -9.34
N LEU A 25 -4.42 -17.11 -10.03
CA LEU A 25 -5.73 -17.43 -9.48
C LEU A 25 -5.63 -18.43 -8.32
N LEU A 26 -4.86 -19.50 -8.47
CA LEU A 26 -4.72 -20.54 -7.45
C LEU A 26 -4.06 -19.97 -6.18
N ILE A 27 -2.97 -19.20 -6.32
CA ILE A 27 -2.33 -18.53 -5.20
C ILE A 27 -3.29 -17.56 -4.52
N PHE A 28 -3.94 -16.70 -5.31
CA PHE A 28 -4.92 -15.75 -4.78
C PHE A 28 -6.04 -16.44 -3.98
N LEU A 29 -6.60 -17.53 -4.50
CA LEU A 29 -7.64 -18.31 -3.82
C LEU A 29 -7.10 -19.01 -2.56
N ALA A 30 -5.88 -19.54 -2.58
CA ALA A 30 -5.26 -20.17 -1.43
C ALA A 30 -5.06 -19.17 -0.27
N PHE A 31 -4.51 -17.99 -0.56
CA PHE A 31 -4.32 -16.93 0.44
C PHE A 31 -5.65 -16.33 0.91
N THR A 32 -6.63 -16.18 0.01
CA THR A 32 -7.99 -15.76 0.40
C THR A 32 -8.64 -16.79 1.31
N GLY A 33 -8.53 -18.08 1.01
CA GLY A 33 -9.02 -19.16 1.87
C GLY A 33 -8.37 -19.16 3.25
N TYR A 34 -7.04 -18.98 3.30
CA TYR A 34 -6.29 -18.83 4.54
C TYR A 34 -6.74 -17.60 5.35
N SER A 35 -6.95 -16.46 4.69
CA SER A 35 -7.42 -15.23 5.32
C SER A 35 -8.88 -15.32 5.78
N LEU A 36 -9.74 -16.05 5.07
CA LEU A 36 -11.13 -16.31 5.48
C LEU A 36 -11.19 -17.23 6.70
N TYR A 37 -10.28 -18.20 6.80
CA TYR A 37 -10.19 -19.08 7.96
C TYR A 37 -9.82 -18.30 9.24
N HIS A 38 -8.94 -17.30 9.14
CA HIS A 38 -8.52 -16.44 10.26
C HIS A 38 -9.27 -15.09 10.31
N VAL A 39 -10.47 -15.00 9.72
CA VAL A 39 -11.16 -13.71 9.55
C VAL A 39 -11.56 -13.08 10.88
N ASP A 40 -11.97 -13.88 11.86
CA ASP A 40 -12.39 -13.40 13.18
C ASP A 40 -11.19 -12.83 13.96
N ASP A 41 -10.03 -13.50 13.88
CA ASP A 41 -8.76 -12.99 14.45
C ASP A 41 -8.33 -11.69 13.77
N ALA A 42 -8.45 -11.61 12.44
CA ALA A 42 -8.13 -10.42 11.69
C ALA A 42 -9.03 -9.25 12.09
N ILE A 43 -10.35 -9.46 12.20
CA ILE A 43 -11.29 -8.42 12.67
C ILE A 43 -10.95 -8.02 14.11
N GLY A 44 -10.65 -8.98 14.99
CA GLY A 44 -10.21 -8.72 16.36
C GLY A 44 -8.98 -7.82 16.38
N MET A 45 -7.95 -8.15 15.60
CA MET A 45 -6.74 -7.34 15.47
C MET A 45 -7.05 -5.94 14.93
N LEU A 46 -7.87 -5.82 13.87
CA LEU A 46 -8.24 -4.52 13.31
C LEU A 46 -9.03 -3.67 14.30
N SER A 47 -9.82 -4.27 15.20
CA SER A 47 -10.58 -3.58 16.23
C SER A 47 -9.80 -3.24 17.50
N LEU A 48 -8.61 -3.84 17.70
CA LEU A 48 -7.78 -3.62 18.88
C LEU A 48 -7.48 -2.13 19.18
N PRO A 49 -7.19 -1.27 18.18
CA PRO A 49 -6.94 0.15 18.41
C PRO A 49 -8.13 0.90 19.06
N LEU A 50 -9.35 0.35 19.04
CA LEU A 50 -10.53 0.95 19.66
C LEU A 50 -10.58 0.76 21.19
N PHE A 51 -9.86 -0.21 21.73
CA PHE A 51 -9.93 -0.59 23.15
C PHE A 51 -8.80 0.00 23.99
N ILE A 52 -8.07 0.98 23.48
CA ILE A 52 -7.03 1.67 24.24
C ILE A 52 -7.61 2.56 25.33
N ASP A 53 -6.85 2.74 26.41
CA ASP A 53 -7.28 3.46 27.62
C ASP A 53 -7.78 4.89 27.36
N THR A 54 -7.21 5.57 26.35
CA THR A 54 -7.66 6.89 25.89
C THR A 54 -9.11 6.87 25.40
N LEU A 55 -9.54 5.78 24.76
CA LEU A 55 -10.90 5.58 24.25
C LEU A 55 -11.84 4.99 25.30
N SER A 56 -11.33 4.42 26.40
CA SER A 56 -12.14 3.93 27.53
C SER A 56 -13.00 5.03 28.17
N LYS A 57 -12.63 6.31 28.01
CA LYS A 57 -13.42 7.46 28.48
C LYS A 57 -14.63 7.78 27.60
N HIS A 58 -14.62 7.34 26.34
CA HIS A 58 -15.72 7.48 25.37
C HIS A 58 -15.87 6.17 24.58
N PRO A 59 -16.42 5.11 25.20
CA PRO A 59 -16.43 3.78 24.61
C PRO A 59 -17.21 3.78 23.29
N ILE A 60 -16.55 3.33 22.23
CA ILE A 60 -17.19 3.09 20.93
C ILE A 60 -17.87 1.73 21.00
N THR A 61 -19.17 1.69 20.75
CA THR A 61 -19.89 0.43 20.56
C THR A 61 -20.01 0.15 19.08
N LEU A 62 -19.39 -0.95 18.63
CA LEU A 62 -19.52 -1.42 17.25
C LEU A 62 -20.85 -2.15 17.09
N THR A 63 -21.71 -1.62 16.23
CA THR A 63 -23.04 -2.16 15.95
C THR A 63 -23.06 -2.83 14.58
N GLN A 64 -23.82 -3.92 14.50
CA GLN A 64 -24.20 -4.56 13.24
C GLN A 64 -25.68 -4.23 13.01
N THR A 65 -25.98 -3.63 11.86
CA THR A 65 -27.30 -3.03 11.61
C THR A 65 -28.07 -3.79 10.53
N GLY A 66 -27.37 -4.37 9.55
CA GLY A 66 -27.96 -5.20 8.52
C GLY A 66 -27.78 -6.71 8.78
N PRO A 67 -28.76 -7.56 8.36
CA PRO A 67 -28.69 -9.01 8.54
C PRO A 67 -27.55 -9.67 7.75
N PHE A 68 -27.09 -9.03 6.68
CA PHE A 68 -25.97 -9.51 5.85
C PHE A 68 -24.64 -8.81 6.17
N ASP A 69 -24.59 -7.93 7.17
CA ASP A 69 -23.38 -7.16 7.48
C ASP A 69 -22.23 -8.06 7.87
N ALA A 70 -22.46 -9.03 8.75
CA ALA A 70 -21.43 -9.95 9.21
C ALA A 70 -20.79 -10.75 8.06
N VAL A 71 -21.60 -11.29 7.14
CA VAL A 71 -21.10 -12.05 5.98
C VAL A 71 -20.30 -11.15 5.05
N MET A 72 -20.81 -9.96 4.74
CA MET A 72 -20.15 -9.01 3.85
C MET A 72 -18.81 -8.54 4.43
N ILE A 73 -18.76 -8.26 5.74
CA ILE A 73 -17.53 -7.84 6.43
C ILE A 73 -16.52 -8.98 6.39
N LYS A 74 -16.92 -10.21 6.74
CA LYS A 74 -16.01 -11.37 6.71
C LYS A 74 -15.47 -11.65 5.31
N MET A 75 -16.32 -11.63 4.29
CA MET A 75 -15.90 -11.80 2.91
C MET A 75 -14.94 -10.69 2.47
N LYS A 76 -15.25 -9.43 2.82
CA LYS A 76 -14.40 -8.29 2.50
C LYS A 76 -13.03 -8.42 3.16
N VAL A 77 -12.97 -8.63 4.48
CA VAL A 77 -11.70 -8.80 5.21
C VAL A 77 -10.92 -10.00 4.68
N GLY A 78 -11.57 -11.14 4.40
CA GLY A 78 -10.91 -12.33 3.89
C GLY A 78 -10.36 -12.17 2.48
N ILE A 79 -11.12 -11.60 1.54
CA ILE A 79 -10.64 -11.32 0.18
C ILE A 79 -9.48 -10.35 0.23
N LEU A 80 -9.63 -9.25 0.96
CA LEU A 80 -8.65 -8.19 0.98
C LEU A 80 -7.37 -8.57 1.73
N GLY A 81 -7.49 -9.32 2.83
CA GLY A 81 -6.35 -9.95 3.50
C GLY A 81 -5.67 -10.96 2.58
N GLY A 82 -6.44 -11.73 1.81
CA GLY A 82 -5.92 -12.60 0.75
C GLY A 82 -5.12 -11.85 -0.32
N ILE A 83 -5.61 -10.70 -0.80
CA ILE A 83 -4.87 -9.82 -1.73
C ILE A 83 -3.56 -9.37 -1.08
N ALA A 84 -3.62 -8.80 0.14
CA ALA A 84 -2.44 -8.26 0.81
C ALA A 84 -1.36 -9.32 1.04
N LEU A 85 -1.75 -10.53 1.47
CA LEU A 85 -0.83 -11.65 1.72
C LEU A 85 -0.27 -12.26 0.43
N SER A 86 -1.08 -12.34 -0.64
CA SER A 86 -0.64 -12.91 -1.91
C SER A 86 0.20 -11.95 -2.75
N LEU A 87 0.09 -10.63 -2.53
CA LEU A 87 0.72 -9.60 -3.36
C LEU A 87 2.22 -9.82 -3.65
N PRO A 88 3.09 -10.16 -2.68
CA PRO A 88 4.50 -10.43 -2.96
C PRO A 88 4.70 -11.62 -3.92
N LEU A 89 3.95 -12.71 -3.73
CA LEU A 89 4.03 -13.89 -4.58
C LEU A 89 3.43 -13.66 -5.97
N LEU A 90 2.35 -12.87 -6.06
CA LEU A 90 1.76 -12.51 -7.35
C LEU A 90 2.77 -11.72 -8.20
N ILE A 91 3.52 -10.80 -7.60
CA ILE A 91 4.55 -10.03 -8.32
C ILE A 91 5.65 -10.96 -8.86
N LEU A 92 6.07 -11.96 -8.09
CA LEU A 92 7.06 -12.95 -8.55
C LEU A 92 6.56 -13.77 -9.74
N ILE A 93 5.30 -14.22 -9.71
CA ILE A 93 4.72 -15.01 -10.82
C ILE A 93 4.56 -14.15 -12.07
N ILE A 94 4.09 -12.90 -11.92
CA ILE A 94 3.99 -11.95 -13.02
C ILE A 94 5.37 -11.69 -13.62
N TRP A 95 6.39 -11.59 -12.77
CA TRP A 95 7.76 -11.40 -13.21
C TRP A 95 8.28 -12.59 -14.01
N ASP A 96 8.03 -13.83 -13.59
CA ASP A 96 8.49 -15.01 -14.34
C ASP A 96 7.94 -15.04 -15.77
N PHE A 97 6.72 -14.53 -15.98
CA PHE A 97 6.12 -14.36 -17.31
C PHE A 97 6.76 -13.22 -18.13
N ILE A 98 7.15 -12.12 -17.48
CA ILE A 98 7.71 -10.93 -18.13
C ILE A 98 9.22 -11.09 -18.41
N ALA A 99 9.97 -11.70 -17.48
CA ALA A 99 11.43 -11.79 -17.47
C ALA A 99 12.08 -12.34 -18.75
N PRO A 100 11.50 -13.32 -19.47
CA PRO A 100 12.08 -13.83 -20.71
C PRO A 100 12.20 -12.79 -21.83
N GLY A 101 11.44 -11.69 -21.75
CA GLY A 101 11.51 -10.59 -22.71
C GLY A 101 12.49 -9.47 -22.35
N LEU A 102 13.21 -9.53 -21.22
CA LEU A 102 14.08 -8.46 -20.74
C LEU A 102 15.57 -8.78 -20.86
N LYS A 103 16.38 -7.71 -20.93
CA LYS A 103 17.84 -7.84 -20.94
C LYS A 103 18.35 -8.30 -19.57
N ILE A 104 19.48 -9.02 -19.53
CA ILE A 104 20.10 -9.55 -18.29
C ILE A 104 20.28 -8.48 -17.21
N ASN A 105 20.68 -7.25 -17.59
CA ASN A 105 20.86 -6.14 -16.65
C ASN A 105 19.53 -5.64 -16.06
N GLU A 106 18.43 -5.74 -16.80
CA GLU A 106 17.08 -5.40 -16.34
C GLU A 106 16.56 -6.49 -15.40
N ARG A 107 16.94 -7.75 -15.64
CA ARG A 107 16.60 -8.89 -14.79
C ARG A 107 17.17 -8.77 -13.36
N LYS A 108 18.38 -8.22 -13.22
CA LYS A 108 18.99 -7.95 -11.90
C LYS A 108 18.36 -6.74 -11.19
N ALA A 109 17.94 -5.73 -11.94
CA ALA A 109 17.28 -4.55 -11.39
C ALA A 109 15.93 -4.90 -10.76
N PHE A 110 15.22 -5.89 -11.31
CA PHE A 110 13.97 -6.38 -10.75
C PHE A 110 14.11 -6.87 -9.32
N TRP A 111 15.11 -7.69 -9.00
CA TRP A 111 15.25 -8.22 -7.63
C TRP A 111 15.38 -7.11 -6.58
N TRP A 112 16.15 -6.05 -6.90
CA TRP A 112 16.25 -4.89 -6.03
C TRP A 112 14.91 -4.14 -5.91
N MET A 113 14.17 -3.99 -7.02
CA MET A 113 12.87 -3.34 -7.04
C MET A 113 11.81 -4.15 -6.28
N TYR A 114 11.70 -5.45 -6.54
CA TYR A 114 10.80 -6.38 -5.90
C TYR A 114 10.97 -6.41 -4.38
N SER A 115 12.22 -6.55 -3.91
CA SER A 115 12.50 -6.50 -2.47
C SER A 115 12.13 -5.14 -1.87
N SER A 116 12.40 -4.05 -2.59
CA SER A 116 12.05 -2.70 -2.12
C SER A 116 10.53 -2.50 -2.00
N ILE A 117 9.75 -2.90 -3.03
CA ILE A 117 8.27 -2.84 -3.00
C ILE A 117 7.73 -3.67 -1.85
N THR A 118 8.16 -4.93 -1.73
CA THR A 118 7.64 -5.82 -0.69
C THR A 118 7.92 -5.29 0.71
N ILE A 119 9.13 -4.78 0.95
CA ILE A 119 9.53 -4.24 2.25
C ILE A 119 8.79 -2.93 2.54
N LEU A 120 8.75 -1.99 1.58
CA LEU A 120 8.12 -0.68 1.77
C LEU A 120 6.62 -0.80 1.96
N PHE A 121 5.93 -1.59 1.13
CA PHE A 121 4.50 -1.84 1.29
C PHE A 121 4.17 -2.46 2.66
N THR A 122 4.96 -3.45 3.10
CA THR A 122 4.76 -4.09 4.42
C THR A 122 5.01 -3.10 5.55
N LEU A 123 6.08 -2.31 5.47
CA LEU A 123 6.35 -1.25 6.44
C LEU A 123 5.23 -0.20 6.46
N GLY A 124 4.66 0.12 5.29
CA GLY A 124 3.53 1.05 5.17
C GLY A 124 2.27 0.53 5.85
N ILE A 125 1.94 -0.75 5.70
CA ILE A 125 0.82 -1.38 6.41
C ILE A 125 1.06 -1.34 7.93
N ILE A 126 2.26 -1.70 8.39
CA ILE A 126 2.61 -1.70 9.82
C ILE A 126 2.52 -0.28 10.39
N ALA A 127 3.10 0.71 9.71
CA ALA A 127 3.05 2.11 10.13
C ALA A 127 1.62 2.66 10.10
N GLY A 128 0.83 2.31 9.08
CA GLY A 128 -0.58 2.67 8.97
C GLY A 128 -1.41 2.10 10.12
N TYR A 129 -1.18 0.84 10.49
CA TYR A 129 -1.84 0.20 11.63
C TYR A 129 -1.44 0.86 12.95
N ALA A 130 -0.15 1.14 13.14
CA ALA A 130 0.33 1.89 14.31
C ALA A 130 -0.28 3.31 14.38
N ALA A 131 -0.48 3.97 13.25
CA ALA A 131 -1.09 5.30 13.19
C ALA A 131 -2.57 5.30 13.61
N LEU A 132 -3.30 4.19 13.50
CA LEU A 132 -4.69 4.10 13.97
C LEU A 132 -4.81 4.38 15.47
N PHE A 133 -3.81 4.00 16.26
CA PHE A 133 -3.75 4.28 17.70
C PHE A 133 -3.68 5.77 18.03
N LEU A 134 -3.18 6.58 17.09
CA LEU A 134 -3.10 8.03 17.23
C LEU A 134 -4.33 8.73 16.64
N VAL A 135 -4.84 8.22 15.52
CA VAL A 135 -5.92 8.87 14.75
C VAL A 135 -7.30 8.62 15.36
N LEU A 136 -7.58 7.42 15.85
CA LEU A 136 -8.91 7.10 16.41
C LEU A 136 -9.25 7.95 17.64
N PRO A 137 -8.34 8.18 18.62
CA PRO A 137 -8.60 9.12 19.72
C PRO A 137 -8.94 10.53 19.25
N VAL A 138 -8.20 11.04 18.27
CA VAL A 138 -8.46 12.37 17.69
C VAL A 138 -9.86 12.39 17.07
N LEU A 139 -10.24 11.36 16.31
CA LEU A 139 -11.56 11.25 15.70
C LEU A 139 -12.69 11.26 16.74
N THR A 140 -12.52 10.53 17.85
CA THR A 140 -13.52 10.49 18.93
C THR A 140 -13.59 11.78 19.74
N SER A 141 -12.53 12.57 19.79
CA SER A 141 -12.50 13.83 20.54
C SER A 141 -13.46 14.89 19.97
N PHE A 142 -13.87 14.73 18.71
CA PHE A 142 -14.90 15.55 18.08
C PHE A 142 -16.33 15.09 18.37
N GLY A 143 -16.52 14.01 19.13
CA GLY A 143 -17.84 13.53 19.53
C GLY A 143 -18.62 14.57 20.36
N VAL A 144 -19.94 14.58 20.21
CA VAL A 144 -20.82 15.45 20.99
C VAL A 144 -20.90 14.95 22.42
N GLN A 145 -20.61 15.81 23.40
CA GLN A 145 -20.69 15.44 24.81
C GLN A 145 -22.12 15.01 25.17
N GLY A 146 -22.25 13.83 25.80
CA GLY A 146 -23.54 13.26 26.21
C GLY A 146 -24.24 12.39 25.15
N ALA A 147 -23.69 12.27 23.94
CA ALA A 147 -24.18 11.33 22.93
C ALA A 147 -23.46 9.98 23.01
N GLU A 148 -24.18 8.89 22.77
CA GLU A 148 -23.58 7.56 22.62
C GLU A 148 -22.79 7.46 21.31
N ASN A 149 -21.58 6.89 21.39
CA ASN A 149 -20.70 6.76 20.24
C ASN A 149 -20.91 5.39 19.55
N LEU A 150 -21.96 5.30 18.74
CA LEU A 150 -22.36 4.08 18.03
C LEU A 150 -21.77 4.07 16.62
N TRP A 151 -20.79 3.20 16.37
CA TRP A 151 -20.18 3.05 15.05
C TRP A 151 -20.69 1.79 14.38
N ARG A 152 -20.90 1.84 13.07
CA ARG A 152 -21.23 0.63 12.30
C ARG A 152 -19.94 -0.13 12.02
N LEU A 153 -19.92 -1.42 12.34
CA LEU A 153 -18.73 -2.25 12.14
C LEU A 153 -18.27 -2.26 10.67
N ARG A 154 -19.23 -2.26 9.72
CA ARG A 154 -18.91 -2.20 8.28
C ARG A 154 -18.13 -0.92 7.94
N ASP A 155 -18.64 0.23 8.35
CA ASP A 155 -18.03 1.52 8.02
C ASP A 155 -16.63 1.65 8.65
N TYR A 156 -16.47 1.14 9.88
CA TYR A 156 -15.18 1.06 10.54
C TYR A 156 -14.17 0.21 9.76
N ILE A 157 -14.55 -1.01 9.36
CA ILE A 157 -13.67 -1.89 8.58
C ILE A 157 -13.34 -1.28 7.22
N ASP A 158 -14.29 -0.60 6.58
CA ASP A 158 -14.08 0.09 5.32
C ASP A 158 -13.06 1.23 5.45
N PHE A 159 -13.19 2.03 6.50
CA PHE A 159 -12.23 3.07 6.84
C PHE A 159 -10.84 2.50 7.12
N VAL A 160 -10.72 1.54 8.04
CA VAL A 160 -9.44 0.93 8.41
C VAL A 160 -8.78 0.29 7.19
N PHE A 161 -9.55 -0.35 6.34
CA PHE A 161 -9.01 -0.95 5.13
C PHE A 161 -8.45 0.08 4.15
N MET A 162 -9.23 1.12 3.83
CA MET A 162 -8.79 2.19 2.93
C MET A 162 -7.57 2.91 3.50
N TRP A 163 -7.53 3.08 4.82
CA TRP A 163 -6.39 3.64 5.55
C TRP A 163 -5.12 2.80 5.40
N LEU A 164 -5.20 1.49 5.68
CA LEU A 164 -4.04 0.59 5.61
C LEU A 164 -3.51 0.44 4.18
N LEU A 165 -4.40 0.29 3.19
CA LEU A 165 -3.98 0.26 1.79
C LEU A 165 -3.38 1.59 1.35
N GLY A 166 -4.00 2.71 1.72
CA GLY A 166 -3.49 4.05 1.45
C GLY A 166 -2.07 4.20 1.99
N ALA A 167 -1.85 3.81 3.25
CA ALA A 167 -0.53 3.84 3.87
C ALA A 167 0.50 2.95 3.13
N GLY A 168 0.12 1.72 2.77
CA GLY A 168 0.96 0.83 1.96
C GLY A 168 1.40 1.46 0.64
N PHE A 169 0.46 2.02 -0.14
CA PHE A 169 0.79 2.67 -1.41
C PHE A 169 1.56 3.98 -1.25
N ILE A 170 1.28 4.76 -0.21
CA ILE A 170 2.02 5.99 0.09
C ILE A 170 3.48 5.68 0.43
N PHE A 171 3.75 4.56 1.10
CA PHE A 171 5.12 4.12 1.40
C PHE A 171 5.91 3.69 0.16
N GLU A 172 5.27 3.50 -1.00
CA GLU A 172 5.96 3.27 -2.28
C GLU A 172 6.50 4.57 -2.90
N LEU A 173 6.04 5.75 -2.45
CA LEU A 173 6.49 7.04 -2.98
C LEU A 173 8.02 7.21 -3.03
N PRO A 174 8.79 6.86 -1.98
CA PRO A 174 10.24 6.94 -2.02
C PRO A 174 10.85 6.10 -3.15
N LEU A 175 10.35 4.89 -3.33
CA LEU A 175 10.83 3.98 -4.38
C LEU A 175 10.47 4.49 -5.77
N VAL A 176 9.25 4.99 -5.96
CA VAL A 176 8.80 5.58 -7.23
C VAL A 176 9.71 6.75 -7.63
N ILE A 177 10.01 7.67 -6.70
CA ILE A 177 10.91 8.80 -6.94
C ILE A 177 12.30 8.31 -7.36
N VAL A 178 12.83 7.32 -6.65
CA VAL A 178 14.11 6.71 -6.96
C VAL A 178 14.14 6.11 -8.37
N ILE A 179 13.11 5.32 -8.74
CA ILE A 179 13.03 4.66 -10.05
C ILE A 179 12.96 5.70 -11.16
N ILE A 180 12.10 6.71 -11.03
CA ILE A 180 11.93 7.77 -12.03
C ILE A 180 13.25 8.52 -12.28
N VAL A 181 13.97 8.88 -11.20
CA VAL A 181 15.27 9.57 -11.32
C VAL A 181 16.32 8.65 -11.92
N ARG A 182 16.36 7.37 -11.52
CA ARG A 182 17.32 6.39 -12.01
C ARG A 182 17.14 6.06 -13.48
N LEU A 183 15.90 6.01 -13.96
CA LEU A 183 15.56 5.83 -15.37
C LEU A 183 15.81 7.10 -16.20
N GLY A 184 16.05 8.24 -15.56
CA GLY A 184 16.27 9.52 -16.23
C GLY A 184 14.99 10.16 -16.78
N LEU A 185 13.81 9.67 -16.38
CA LEU A 185 12.51 10.20 -16.81
C LEU A 185 12.31 11.64 -16.29
N ILE A 186 12.74 11.91 -15.06
CA ILE A 186 12.68 13.25 -14.44
C ILE A 186 14.00 13.53 -13.72
N GLN A 187 14.54 14.74 -13.91
CA GLN A 187 15.72 15.18 -13.18
C GLN A 187 15.40 15.39 -11.69
N LEU A 188 16.33 15.00 -10.81
CA LEU A 188 16.22 15.22 -9.35
C LEU A 188 15.96 16.69 -9.00
N LYS A 189 16.53 17.63 -9.78
CA LYS A 189 16.30 19.08 -9.62
C LYS A 189 14.82 19.46 -9.82
N THR A 190 14.14 18.83 -10.77
CA THR A 190 12.73 19.07 -11.04
C THR A 190 11.85 18.56 -9.90
N ILE A 191 12.15 17.36 -9.38
CA ILE A 191 11.44 16.81 -8.22
C ILE A 191 11.65 17.72 -6.99
N LYS A 192 12.89 18.17 -6.73
CA LYS A 192 13.15 19.12 -5.63
C LYS A 192 12.39 20.44 -5.78
N LYS A 193 12.22 20.96 -7.00
CA LYS A 193 11.42 22.16 -7.25
C LYS A 193 9.91 21.93 -7.04
N ALA A 194 9.45 20.68 -7.13
CA ALA A 194 8.05 20.32 -7.01
C ALA A 194 7.56 20.10 -5.56
N ARG A 195 8.37 20.41 -4.53
CA ARG A 195 8.00 20.31 -3.11
C ARG A 195 6.67 20.97 -2.74
N PRO A 196 6.35 22.20 -3.21
CA PRO A 196 5.06 22.79 -2.88
C PRO A 196 3.88 21.96 -3.41
N TYR A 197 4.02 21.33 -4.57
CA TYR A 197 2.99 20.48 -5.15
C TYR A 197 2.84 19.15 -4.41
N SER A 198 3.94 18.58 -3.89
CA SER A 198 3.85 17.34 -3.08
C SER A 198 3.15 17.59 -1.75
N VAL A 199 3.36 18.76 -1.14
CA VAL A 199 2.61 19.18 0.06
C VAL A 199 1.12 19.28 -0.25
N ILE A 200 0.74 19.98 -1.33
CA ILE A 200 -0.67 20.08 -1.74
C ILE A 200 -1.27 18.70 -2.03
N GLY A 201 -0.55 17.85 -2.78
CA GLY A 201 -0.98 16.48 -3.07
C GLY A 201 -1.16 15.63 -1.80
N ALA A 202 -0.28 15.78 -0.81
CA ALA A 202 -0.41 15.11 0.48
C ALA A 202 -1.68 15.53 1.23
N PHE A 203 -2.01 16.81 1.25
CA PHE A 203 -3.26 17.28 1.85
C PHE A 203 -4.51 16.82 1.10
N ILE A 204 -4.47 16.76 -0.23
CA ILE A 204 -5.58 16.22 -1.04
C ILE A 204 -5.81 14.73 -0.73
N LEU A 205 -4.73 13.94 -0.70
CA LEU A 205 -4.82 12.52 -0.38
C LEU A 205 -5.26 12.29 1.08
N ALA A 206 -4.74 13.08 2.02
CA ALA A 206 -5.20 13.07 3.40
C ALA A 206 -6.72 13.31 3.47
N ALA A 207 -7.24 14.32 2.76
CA ALA A 207 -8.67 14.63 2.73
C ALA A 207 -9.54 13.50 2.13
N VAL A 208 -9.01 12.69 1.20
CA VAL A 208 -9.71 11.52 0.65
C VAL A 208 -9.70 10.35 1.64
N ILE A 209 -8.60 10.16 2.37
CA ILE A 209 -8.41 9.04 3.30
C ILE A 209 -9.12 9.28 4.64
N THR A 210 -9.12 10.52 5.13
CA THR A 210 -9.71 10.88 6.42
C THR A 210 -11.21 11.10 6.29
N PRO A 211 -12.06 10.44 7.10
CA PRO A 211 -13.51 10.60 7.04
C PRO A 211 -13.96 11.99 7.53
N SER A 212 -13.19 12.64 8.41
CA SER A 212 -13.40 14.02 8.81
C SER A 212 -12.40 14.94 8.09
N PRO A 213 -12.87 15.93 7.31
CA PRO A 213 -12.00 16.91 6.67
C PRO A 213 -11.61 18.02 7.67
N ASP A 214 -11.17 17.64 8.87
CA ASP A 214 -10.69 18.59 9.88
C ASP A 214 -9.17 18.79 9.77
N ALA A 215 -8.71 20.02 10.04
CA ALA A 215 -7.32 20.41 9.82
C ALA A 215 -6.32 19.60 10.65
N VAL A 216 -6.68 19.19 11.88
CA VAL A 216 -5.77 18.45 12.77
C VAL A 216 -5.54 17.04 12.24
N THR A 217 -6.61 16.31 11.95
CA THR A 217 -6.52 14.95 11.40
C THR A 217 -5.82 14.97 10.05
N GLN A 218 -6.12 15.95 9.18
CA GLN A 218 -5.43 16.10 7.89
C GLN A 218 -3.93 16.35 8.04
N ILE A 219 -3.49 17.21 8.97
CA ILE A 219 -2.06 17.46 9.22
C ILE A 219 -1.37 16.19 9.71
N VAL A 220 -2.00 15.45 10.63
CA VAL A 220 -1.48 14.19 11.18
C VAL A 220 -1.22 13.16 10.06
N VAL A 221 -2.08 13.09 9.05
CA VAL A 221 -1.91 12.18 7.90
C VAL A 221 -0.93 12.72 6.87
N ALA A 222 -1.03 14.00 6.52
CA ALA A 222 -0.22 14.61 5.46
C ALA A 222 1.27 14.69 5.83
N LEU A 223 1.59 14.90 7.11
CA LEU A 223 2.98 15.07 7.56
C LEU A 223 3.86 13.83 7.31
N PRO A 224 3.43 12.60 7.65
CA PRO A 224 4.11 11.37 7.22
C PRO A 224 4.31 11.27 5.69
N MET A 225 3.32 11.68 4.89
CA MET A 225 3.41 11.63 3.42
C MET A 225 4.48 12.58 2.88
N ILE A 226 4.52 13.80 3.42
CA ILE A 226 5.54 14.81 3.07
C ILE A 226 6.93 14.28 3.47
N LEU A 227 7.06 13.66 4.64
CA LEU A 227 8.30 13.05 5.09
C LEU A 227 8.76 11.93 4.15
N LEU A 228 7.86 11.05 3.70
CA LEU A 228 8.18 10.01 2.72
C LEU A 228 8.63 10.59 1.38
N TYR A 229 8.01 11.67 0.92
CA TYR A 229 8.46 12.38 -0.28
C TYR A 229 9.91 12.89 -0.13
N GLU A 230 10.24 13.47 1.02
CA GLU A 230 11.61 13.91 1.33
C GLU A 230 12.60 12.75 1.42
N LEU A 231 12.22 11.63 2.03
CA LEU A 231 13.01 10.40 2.05
C LEU A 231 13.27 9.88 0.63
N GLY A 232 12.29 9.96 -0.26
CA GLY A 232 12.46 9.64 -1.67
C GLY A 232 13.48 10.51 -2.38
N ILE A 233 13.42 11.83 -2.16
CA ILE A 233 14.42 12.76 -2.70
C ILE A 233 15.81 12.45 -2.15
N LEU A 234 15.92 12.17 -0.86
CA LEU A 234 17.18 11.82 -0.20
C LEU A 234 17.75 10.52 -0.80
N ALA A 235 16.95 9.46 -0.86
CA ALA A 235 17.35 8.18 -1.43
C ALA A 235 17.78 8.31 -2.90
N ALA A 236 17.07 9.10 -3.70
CA ALA A 236 17.42 9.37 -5.09
C ALA A 236 18.72 10.18 -5.21
N SER A 237 19.01 11.08 -4.26
CA SER A 237 20.24 11.88 -4.26
C SER A 237 21.51 11.08 -3.94
N LEU A 238 21.38 9.98 -3.21
CA LEU A 238 22.49 9.07 -2.88
C LEU A 238 22.89 8.19 -4.07
N GLN A 239 22.08 8.15 -5.14
CA GLN A 239 22.41 7.38 -6.33
C GLN A 239 23.36 8.13 -7.24
N LYS A 240 24.37 7.44 -7.76
CA LYS A 240 25.30 7.99 -8.75
C LYS A 240 24.50 8.35 -10.01
N PRO A 241 24.54 9.61 -10.48
CA PRO A 241 23.84 9.99 -11.70
C PRO A 241 24.43 9.22 -12.88
N LYS A 242 23.59 8.51 -13.63
CA LYS A 242 24.00 7.79 -14.85
C LYS A 242 24.27 8.73 -16.04
N ASN A 243 24.07 10.05 -15.88
CA ASN A 243 23.86 10.97 -17.00
C ASN A 243 24.79 12.21 -17.02
N SER A 244 26.02 12.12 -16.52
CA SER A 244 27.04 13.16 -16.78
C SER A 244 27.73 13.02 -18.16
N ASP A 245 27.61 11.86 -18.83
CA ASP A 245 28.49 11.52 -19.96
C ASP A 245 27.83 11.57 -21.35
N ARG A 246 26.61 12.11 -21.46
CA ARG A 246 25.84 12.11 -22.75
C ARG A 246 25.51 13.49 -23.32
N LEU A 247 26.05 14.57 -22.76
CA LEU A 247 25.84 15.93 -23.26
C LEU A 247 27.14 16.62 -23.72
N SER A 248 28.19 15.84 -23.99
CA SER A 248 29.49 16.34 -24.49
C SER A 248 29.87 15.74 -25.86
N THR A 249 28.90 15.48 -26.72
CA THR A 249 29.11 15.17 -28.15
C THR A 249 28.08 15.91 -28.98
#